data_AF-A0A0R1U1K8-F1
#
_entry.id   AF-A0A0R1U1K8-F1
#
_cell.length_a   1.000
_cell.length_b   1.000
_cell.length_c   1.000
_cell.angle_alpha   90.00
_cell.angle_beta   90.00
_cell.angle_gamma   90.00
#
_symmetry.space_group_name_H-M   'P 1'
#
loop_
_entity.id
_entity.type
_entity.pdbx_description
1 polymer ?
#
loop_
_entity_poly.entity_id
_entity_poly.type
_entity_poly.pdbx_seq_one_letter_code
_entity_poly.pdbx_strand_id
1 'polypeptide(L)'
;MYELKRLLSWKEQLVKVDLTELVLENNYFSRVKYPVCLTDFMQEVHRFSNQYSEWNSIEPADILKENGITDALNADLSSAKLSVLLAILVENVQQDRFCKGILLQMLANGYLLQLLTQIENCYHNSDQKYKFCAVSFNESFQTYSYLCEDETIQVGDQVIVPVGPQNVELEATVKKIIYATKAAAPYPFNKLKKIIKRVKNKFVLTENECGLSHFPFRKIDELQTLIGDFWLEADTKKVSFVCPTLKLENIAGHMFHGHFEVKAVINDSTLNWRKTKLCLRLQPQVEELIAIIKSFGGMESAWQELNLIFDDRKRHFDYYYDKTKRPSALKVWVKDFPRDIHAWKVDYLVTRNGVSLLIGDKEN
;
A
#
# COMPACT_ATOMS: atom_id res chain seq x y z
N MET A 1 9.57 -23.19 -10.82
CA MET A 1 9.59 -21.81 -11.36
C MET A 1 10.40 -21.70 -12.67
N TYR A 2 11.66 -22.17 -12.72
CA TYR A 2 12.47 -22.18 -13.96
C TYR A 2 11.81 -22.96 -15.12
N GLU A 3 11.29 -24.18 -14.86
CA GLU A 3 10.63 -25.01 -15.89
C GLU A 3 9.39 -24.32 -16.50
N LEU A 4 8.61 -23.60 -15.69
CA LEU A 4 7.41 -22.90 -16.17
C LEU A 4 7.78 -21.71 -17.08
N LYS A 5 8.85 -20.98 -16.74
CA LYS A 5 9.37 -19.89 -17.57
C LYS A 5 9.88 -20.41 -18.92
N ARG A 6 10.52 -21.58 -18.94
CA ARG A 6 10.97 -22.24 -20.17
C ARG A 6 9.78 -22.64 -21.05
N LEU A 7 8.77 -23.28 -20.47
CA LEU A 7 7.52 -23.64 -21.17
C LEU A 7 6.83 -22.41 -21.80
N LEU A 8 6.69 -21.31 -21.04
CA LEU A 8 6.02 -20.10 -21.52
C LEU A 8 6.77 -19.39 -22.66
N SER A 9 8.08 -19.57 -22.77
CA SER A 9 8.88 -18.96 -23.85
C SER A 9 8.51 -19.46 -25.25
N TRP A 10 7.80 -20.59 -25.36
CA TRP A 10 7.34 -21.14 -26.64
C TRP A 10 6.19 -20.36 -27.28
N LYS A 11 5.47 -19.53 -26.52
CA LYS A 11 4.29 -18.79 -26.99
C LYS A 11 4.59 -17.99 -28.27
N GLU A 12 5.72 -17.29 -28.33
CA GLU A 12 6.12 -16.48 -29.51
C GLU A 12 6.46 -17.33 -30.74
N GLN A 13 6.95 -18.55 -30.53
CA GLN A 13 7.30 -19.47 -31.61
C GLN A 13 6.04 -20.13 -32.18
N LEU A 14 5.10 -20.50 -31.31
CA LEU A 14 3.83 -21.13 -31.69
C LEU A 14 2.92 -20.21 -32.53
N VAL A 15 2.98 -18.90 -32.32
CA VAL A 15 2.25 -17.91 -33.15
C VAL A 15 2.74 -17.90 -34.61
N LYS A 16 3.99 -18.30 -34.86
CA LYS A 16 4.61 -18.25 -36.20
C LYS A 16 4.48 -19.56 -36.97
N VAL A 17 3.83 -20.57 -36.40
CA VAL A 17 3.69 -21.89 -37.03
C VAL A 17 2.71 -21.79 -38.20
N ASP A 18 3.16 -22.18 -39.39
CA ASP A 18 2.30 -22.32 -40.55
C ASP A 18 1.52 -23.65 -40.47
N LEU A 19 0.20 -23.55 -40.32
CA LEU A 19 -0.69 -24.71 -40.22
C LEU A 19 -0.91 -25.41 -41.58
N THR A 20 -0.52 -24.79 -42.69
CA THR A 20 -0.68 -25.37 -44.04
C THR A 20 0.33 -26.48 -44.35
N GLU A 21 1.40 -26.58 -43.56
CA GLU A 21 2.43 -27.62 -43.67
C GLU A 21 2.04 -28.95 -43.01
N LEU A 22 0.86 -29.02 -42.38
CA LEU A 22 0.42 -30.20 -41.63
C LEU A 22 -0.13 -31.28 -42.55
N VAL A 23 0.60 -32.41 -42.63
CA VAL A 23 0.22 -33.55 -43.47
C VAL A 23 -0.39 -34.64 -42.60
N LEU A 24 -1.54 -35.17 -43.02
CA LEU A 24 -2.10 -36.39 -42.44
C LEU A 24 -1.35 -37.61 -42.97
N GLU A 25 -0.65 -38.34 -42.11
CA GLU A 25 -0.05 -39.62 -42.45
C GLU A 25 -1.12 -40.73 -42.29
N ASN A 26 -1.58 -41.28 -43.41
CA ASN A 26 -2.51 -42.39 -43.45
C ASN A 26 -1.76 -43.74 -43.36
N ASN A 27 -1.28 -44.07 -42.17
CA ASN A 27 -0.86 -45.44 -41.80
C ASN A 27 -1.93 -46.09 -40.89
N TYR A 28 -1.67 -47.29 -40.33
CA TYR A 28 -2.58 -48.06 -39.45
C TYR A 28 -3.25 -47.25 -38.32
N PHE A 29 -2.68 -46.11 -37.94
CA PHE A 29 -3.33 -45.04 -37.18
C PHE A 29 -3.14 -43.71 -37.91
N SER A 30 -4.24 -43.05 -38.30
CA SER A 30 -4.19 -41.70 -38.89
C SER A 30 -3.61 -40.71 -37.87
N ARG A 31 -2.42 -40.16 -38.15
CA ARG A 31 -1.74 -39.20 -37.28
C ARG A 31 -1.35 -37.95 -38.06
N VAL A 32 -1.29 -36.82 -37.37
CA VAL A 32 -0.82 -35.54 -37.93
C VAL A 32 0.70 -35.52 -37.86
N LYS A 33 1.37 -35.25 -38.98
CA LYS A 33 2.79 -34.97 -39.02
C LYS A 33 3.03 -33.50 -38.72
N TYR A 34 3.59 -33.22 -37.54
CA TYR A 34 3.86 -31.87 -37.09
C TYR A 34 5.24 -31.37 -37.56
N PRO A 35 5.40 -30.06 -37.84
CA PRO A 35 6.70 -29.43 -37.99
C PRO A 35 7.61 -29.65 -36.77
N VAL A 36 8.91 -29.49 -36.98
CA VAL A 36 9.94 -29.65 -35.94
C VAL A 36 9.62 -28.77 -34.72
N CYS A 37 9.23 -27.52 -34.93
CA CYS A 37 8.86 -26.59 -33.85
C CYS A 37 7.77 -27.14 -32.92
N LEU A 38 6.70 -27.74 -33.47
CA LEU A 38 5.63 -28.33 -32.66
C LEU A 38 6.06 -29.64 -32.00
N THR A 39 6.89 -30.44 -32.68
CA THR A 39 7.47 -31.65 -32.09
C THR A 39 8.35 -31.31 -30.88
N ASP A 40 9.17 -30.27 -30.98
CA ASP A 40 10.03 -29.80 -29.89
C ASP A 40 9.21 -29.21 -28.74
N PHE A 41 8.13 -28.46 -29.04
CA PHE A 41 7.20 -28.00 -28.02
C PHE A 41 6.55 -29.17 -27.26
N MET A 42 6.10 -30.21 -27.96
CA MET A 42 5.53 -31.40 -27.30
C MET A 42 6.57 -32.07 -26.39
N GLN A 43 7.82 -32.20 -26.85
CA GLN A 43 8.90 -32.73 -26.02
C GLN A 43 9.16 -31.86 -24.78
N GLU A 44 9.09 -30.54 -24.91
CA GLU A 44 9.21 -29.61 -23.80
C GLU A 44 8.08 -29.80 -22.77
N VAL A 45 6.84 -29.96 -23.22
CA VAL A 45 5.69 -30.26 -22.34
C VAL A 45 5.88 -31.58 -21.59
N HIS A 46 6.39 -32.62 -22.27
CA HIS A 46 6.72 -33.89 -21.62
C HIS A 46 7.86 -33.75 -20.60
N ARG A 47 8.88 -32.96 -20.92
CA ARG A 47 9.99 -32.70 -19.99
C ARG A 47 9.50 -31.96 -18.75
N PHE A 48 8.68 -30.92 -18.96
CA PHE A 48 8.01 -30.18 -17.91
C PHE A 48 7.21 -31.12 -17.01
N SER A 49 6.35 -31.96 -17.58
CA SER A 49 5.54 -32.96 -16.87
C SER A 49 6.37 -33.83 -15.93
N ASN A 50 7.54 -34.30 -16.38
CA ASN A 50 8.40 -35.18 -15.60
C ASN A 50 9.20 -34.46 -14.50
N GLN A 51 9.41 -33.15 -14.64
CA GLN A 51 10.27 -32.36 -13.76
C GLN A 51 9.47 -31.42 -12.84
N TYR A 52 8.15 -31.29 -13.04
CA TYR A 52 7.33 -30.37 -12.29
C TYR A 52 7.10 -30.88 -10.86
N SER A 53 7.92 -30.37 -9.94
CA SER A 53 7.99 -30.78 -8.53
C SER A 53 6.70 -30.61 -7.73
N GLU A 54 5.70 -29.90 -8.25
CA GLU A 54 4.41 -29.70 -7.59
C GLU A 54 3.42 -30.85 -7.83
N TRP A 55 3.69 -31.74 -8.79
CA TRP A 55 2.87 -32.92 -9.08
C TRP A 55 3.18 -34.13 -8.21
N ASN A 56 3.67 -33.91 -6.98
CA ASN A 56 4.03 -34.92 -5.96
C ASN A 56 3.00 -36.06 -5.80
N SER A 57 3.07 -37.04 -6.70
CA SER A 57 2.23 -38.25 -6.76
C SER A 57 0.77 -38.09 -7.21
N ILE A 58 0.39 -37.00 -7.88
CA ILE A 58 -0.96 -36.84 -8.46
C ILE A 58 -0.84 -36.75 -9.99
N GLU A 59 -1.51 -37.65 -10.70
CA GLU A 59 -1.54 -37.63 -12.17
C GLU A 59 -2.38 -36.45 -12.68
N PRO A 60 -1.98 -35.79 -13.78
CA PRO A 60 -2.75 -34.68 -14.36
C PRO A 60 -4.22 -35.03 -14.62
N ALA A 61 -4.50 -36.25 -15.07
CA ALA A 61 -5.85 -36.79 -15.23
C ALA A 61 -6.69 -36.74 -13.93
N ASP A 62 -6.10 -37.03 -12.77
CA ASP A 62 -6.80 -36.99 -11.49
C ASP A 62 -7.14 -35.54 -11.09
N ILE A 63 -6.23 -34.59 -11.37
CA ILE A 63 -6.48 -33.16 -11.15
C ILE A 63 -7.70 -32.70 -11.97
N LEU A 64 -7.79 -33.10 -13.24
CA LEU A 64 -8.94 -32.75 -14.08
C LEU A 64 -10.23 -33.35 -13.54
N LYS A 65 -10.20 -34.62 -13.15
CA LYS A 65 -11.36 -35.33 -12.59
C LYS A 65 -11.86 -34.70 -11.29
N GLU A 66 -10.97 -34.35 -10.37
CA GLU A 66 -11.32 -33.68 -9.11
C GLU A 66 -11.93 -32.28 -9.33
N ASN A 67 -11.60 -31.63 -10.45
CA ASN A 67 -12.16 -30.33 -10.82
C ASN A 67 -13.36 -30.45 -11.79
N GLY A 68 -13.90 -31.65 -12.00
CA GLY A 68 -15.09 -31.90 -12.81
C GLY A 68 -14.88 -31.72 -14.32
N ILE A 69 -13.63 -31.73 -14.79
CA ILE A 69 -13.28 -31.57 -16.20
C ILE A 69 -13.21 -32.94 -16.86
N THR A 70 -14.15 -33.19 -17.77
CA THR A 70 -14.23 -34.44 -18.56
C THR A 70 -13.74 -34.26 -20.00
N ASP A 71 -13.78 -33.03 -20.51
CA ASP A 71 -13.26 -32.65 -21.82
C ASP A 71 -12.26 -31.51 -21.66
N ALA A 72 -10.97 -31.87 -21.70
CA ALA A 72 -9.88 -30.91 -21.53
C ALA A 72 -9.73 -29.94 -22.72
N LEU A 73 -10.20 -30.33 -23.91
CA LEU A 73 -10.07 -29.52 -25.13
C LEU A 73 -11.05 -28.33 -25.12
N ASN A 74 -12.18 -28.48 -24.43
CA ASN A 74 -13.25 -27.48 -24.36
C ASN A 74 -13.48 -26.93 -22.94
N ALA A 75 -12.52 -27.10 -22.03
CA ALA A 75 -12.64 -26.63 -20.66
C ALA A 75 -12.63 -25.09 -20.58
N ASP A 76 -13.43 -24.53 -19.66
CA ASP A 76 -13.39 -23.09 -19.38
C ASP A 76 -12.10 -22.71 -18.67
N LEU A 77 -11.33 -21.82 -19.29
CA LEU A 77 -10.02 -21.37 -18.80
C LEU A 77 -10.11 -20.14 -17.88
N SER A 78 -11.24 -19.43 -17.88
CA SER A 78 -11.34 -18.08 -17.29
C SER A 78 -11.20 -18.02 -15.77
N SER A 79 -11.55 -19.10 -15.07
CA SER A 79 -11.44 -19.23 -13.61
C SER A 79 -10.56 -20.39 -13.14
N ALA A 80 -9.83 -21.04 -14.05
CA ALA A 80 -9.06 -22.23 -13.74
C ALA A 80 -7.77 -21.90 -12.96
N LYS A 81 -7.44 -22.73 -11.97
CA LYS A 81 -6.18 -22.62 -11.20
C LYS A 81 -5.00 -23.03 -12.07
N LEU A 82 -3.80 -22.53 -11.75
CA LEU A 82 -2.55 -22.90 -12.45
C LEU A 82 -2.37 -24.42 -12.59
N SER A 83 -2.63 -25.18 -11.52
CA SER A 83 -2.53 -26.65 -11.54
C SER A 83 -3.49 -27.30 -12.56
N VAL A 84 -4.70 -26.77 -12.71
CA VAL A 84 -5.70 -27.25 -13.66
C VAL A 84 -5.30 -26.89 -15.09
N LEU A 85 -4.85 -25.64 -15.32
CA LEU A 85 -4.37 -25.19 -16.62
C LEU A 85 -3.17 -26.04 -17.12
N LEU A 86 -2.23 -26.35 -16.22
CA LEU A 86 -1.09 -27.20 -16.54
C LEU A 86 -1.52 -28.65 -16.82
N ALA A 87 -2.49 -29.17 -16.05
CA ALA A 87 -3.05 -30.49 -16.30
C ALA A 87 -3.75 -30.57 -17.67
N ILE A 88 -4.53 -29.55 -18.05
CA ILE A 88 -5.16 -29.43 -19.37
C ILE A 88 -4.09 -29.48 -20.47
N LEU A 89 -3.02 -28.70 -20.33
CA LEU A 89 -1.96 -28.64 -21.35
C LEU A 89 -1.29 -30.01 -21.53
N VAL A 90 -0.90 -30.63 -20.43
CA VAL A 90 -0.17 -31.90 -20.46
C VAL A 90 -1.06 -33.04 -20.95
N GLU A 91 -2.31 -33.13 -20.49
CA GLU A 91 -3.23 -34.18 -20.95
C GLU A 91 -3.52 -34.08 -22.45
N ASN A 92 -3.82 -32.89 -22.96
CA ASN A 92 -4.06 -32.71 -24.39
C ASN A 92 -2.84 -33.09 -25.23
N VAL A 93 -1.62 -32.70 -24.81
CA VAL A 93 -0.38 -33.04 -25.52
C VAL A 93 -0.04 -34.53 -25.43
N GLN A 94 -0.32 -35.18 -24.29
CA GLN A 94 -0.13 -36.63 -24.13
C GLN A 94 -1.12 -37.43 -24.99
N GLN A 95 -2.39 -37.02 -25.02
CA GLN A 95 -3.46 -37.67 -25.79
C GLN A 95 -3.33 -37.45 -27.30
N ASP A 96 -2.65 -36.38 -27.73
CA ASP A 96 -2.42 -36.07 -29.14
C ASP A 96 -1.77 -37.23 -29.91
N ARG A 97 -0.89 -38.00 -29.23
CA ARG A 97 -0.24 -39.19 -29.80
C ARG A 97 -1.22 -40.30 -30.21
N PHE A 98 -2.45 -40.27 -29.72
CA PHE A 98 -3.44 -41.33 -29.88
C PHE A 98 -4.64 -40.93 -30.76
N CYS A 99 -4.64 -39.74 -31.37
CA CYS A 99 -5.77 -39.24 -32.14
C CYS A 99 -5.36 -38.43 -33.38
N LYS A 100 -6.35 -37.94 -34.14
CA LYS A 100 -6.18 -37.14 -35.37
C LYS A 100 -5.81 -35.67 -35.09
N GLY A 101 -4.90 -35.43 -34.13
CA GLY A 101 -4.31 -34.12 -33.85
C GLY A 101 -5.13 -33.20 -32.94
N ILE A 102 -5.13 -33.47 -31.63
CA ILE A 102 -5.64 -32.56 -30.59
C ILE A 102 -4.87 -31.23 -30.61
N LEU A 103 -3.54 -31.28 -30.70
CA LEU A 103 -2.70 -30.09 -30.72
C LEU A 103 -2.98 -29.22 -31.95
N LEU A 104 -3.22 -29.85 -33.10
CA LEU A 104 -3.70 -29.16 -34.30
C LEU A 104 -5.04 -28.44 -34.04
N GLN A 105 -6.01 -29.13 -33.42
CA GLN A 105 -7.30 -28.52 -33.08
C GLN A 105 -7.12 -27.31 -32.15
N MET A 106 -6.28 -27.44 -31.11
CA MET A 106 -5.99 -26.36 -30.16
C MET A 106 -5.30 -25.15 -30.81
N LEU A 107 -4.48 -25.37 -31.84
CA LEU A 107 -3.85 -24.30 -32.60
C LEU A 107 -4.86 -23.63 -33.54
N ALA A 108 -5.64 -24.42 -34.27
CA ALA A 108 -6.59 -23.93 -35.26
C ALA A 108 -7.71 -23.08 -34.63
N ASN A 109 -8.16 -23.43 -33.42
CA ASN A 109 -9.17 -22.66 -32.69
C ASN A 109 -8.57 -21.63 -31.72
N GLY A 110 -7.24 -21.50 -31.65
CA GLY A 110 -6.53 -20.57 -30.77
C GLY A 110 -6.52 -20.95 -29.28
N TYR A 111 -7.09 -22.09 -28.90
CA TYR A 111 -7.19 -22.56 -27.51
C TYR A 111 -5.81 -22.75 -26.86
N LEU A 112 -4.80 -23.22 -27.61
CA LEU A 112 -3.44 -23.38 -27.07
C LEU A 112 -2.84 -22.05 -26.61
N LEU A 113 -3.00 -21.00 -27.43
CA LEU A 113 -2.49 -19.66 -27.09
C LEU A 113 -3.27 -19.04 -25.93
N GLN A 114 -4.58 -19.27 -25.86
CA GLN A 114 -5.40 -18.86 -24.71
C GLN A 114 -4.95 -19.56 -23.43
N LEU A 115 -4.74 -20.87 -23.47
CA LEU A 115 -4.27 -21.68 -22.37
C LEU A 115 -2.90 -21.21 -21.86
N LEU A 116 -1.93 -21.04 -22.75
CA LEU A 116 -0.60 -20.51 -22.39
C LEU A 116 -0.68 -19.10 -21.81
N THR A 117 -1.57 -18.25 -22.32
CA THR A 117 -1.81 -16.90 -21.77
C THR A 117 -2.39 -16.96 -20.36
N GLN A 118 -3.33 -17.88 -20.08
CA GLN A 118 -3.86 -18.04 -18.73
C GLN A 118 -2.82 -18.61 -17.75
N ILE A 119 -1.98 -19.55 -18.21
CA ILE A 119 -0.85 -20.07 -17.44
C ILE A 119 0.12 -18.92 -17.09
N GLU A 120 0.46 -18.08 -18.07
CA GLU A 120 1.32 -16.90 -17.90
C GLU A 120 0.72 -15.89 -16.92
N ASN A 121 -0.58 -15.59 -17.03
CA ASN A 121 -1.28 -14.72 -16.10
C ASN A 121 -1.25 -15.27 -14.67
N CYS A 122 -1.50 -16.56 -14.50
CA CYS A 122 -1.43 -17.23 -13.20
C CYS A 122 -0.01 -17.23 -12.63
N TYR A 123 1.00 -17.41 -13.49
CA TYR A 123 2.41 -17.37 -13.12
C TYR A 123 2.81 -15.99 -12.61
N HIS A 124 2.52 -14.91 -13.35
CA HIS A 124 2.86 -13.56 -12.92
C HIS A 124 2.12 -13.14 -11.64
N ASN A 125 0.88 -13.63 -11.44
CA ASN A 125 0.13 -13.43 -10.21
C ASN A 125 0.72 -14.19 -9.00
N SER A 126 1.57 -15.20 -9.22
CA SER A 126 2.18 -15.99 -8.14
C SER A 126 3.39 -15.32 -7.48
N ASP A 127 4.07 -14.41 -8.18
CA ASP A 127 5.22 -13.66 -7.67
C ASP A 127 4.84 -12.34 -6.98
N GLN A 128 3.59 -11.89 -7.12
CA GLN A 128 3.11 -10.70 -6.43
C GLN A 128 3.12 -10.93 -4.92
N LYS A 129 3.89 -10.10 -4.21
CA LYS A 129 3.88 -10.06 -2.75
C LYS A 129 2.76 -9.14 -2.27
N TYR A 130 2.06 -9.62 -1.25
CA TYR A 130 0.99 -8.91 -0.55
C TYR A 130 1.47 -8.58 0.86
N LYS A 131 1.01 -7.45 1.39
CA LYS A 131 1.23 -7.04 2.77
C LYS A 131 0.14 -7.62 3.67
N PHE A 132 0.54 -8.32 4.71
CA PHE A 132 -0.35 -8.85 5.74
C PHE A 132 0.01 -8.22 7.09
N CYS A 133 -1.01 -7.87 7.87
CA CYS A 133 -0.86 -7.34 9.21
C CYS A 133 -1.42 -8.34 10.21
N ALA A 134 -0.59 -8.77 11.16
CA ALA A 134 -1.05 -9.49 12.33
C ALA A 134 -1.44 -8.46 13.39
N VAL A 135 -2.72 -8.42 13.75
CA VAL A 135 -3.30 -7.43 14.68
C VAL A 135 -3.74 -8.10 15.96
N SER A 136 -3.72 -7.37 17.08
CA SER A 136 -4.27 -7.80 18.36
C SER A 136 -5.32 -6.79 18.83
N PHE A 137 -6.42 -7.30 19.39
CA PHE A 137 -7.52 -6.50 19.93
C PHE A 137 -7.29 -6.05 21.38
N ASN A 138 -6.24 -6.57 22.02
CA ASN A 138 -5.91 -6.31 23.41
C ASN A 138 -4.40 -6.41 23.62
N GLU A 139 -3.92 -6.28 24.85
CA GLU A 139 -2.50 -6.46 25.17
C GLU A 139 -2.04 -7.92 25.15
N SER A 140 -2.91 -8.86 24.74
CA SER A 140 -2.52 -10.27 24.62
C SER A 140 -1.58 -10.50 23.44
N PHE A 141 -0.87 -11.64 23.51
CA PHE A 141 0.00 -12.12 22.45
C PHE A 141 -0.76 -12.74 21.26
N GLN A 142 -2.09 -12.93 21.37
CA GLN A 142 -2.86 -13.53 20.29
C GLN A 142 -3.04 -12.53 19.15
N THR A 143 -2.66 -12.92 17.94
CA THR A 143 -2.75 -12.07 16.76
C THR A 143 -3.55 -12.75 15.65
N TYR A 144 -4.22 -11.93 14.86
CA TYR A 144 -5.05 -12.35 13.73
C TYR A 144 -4.54 -11.68 12.46
N SER A 145 -4.41 -12.45 11.39
CA SER A 145 -3.87 -11.95 10.12
C SER A 145 -4.96 -11.33 9.25
N TYR A 146 -4.68 -10.14 8.74
CA TYR A 146 -5.52 -9.42 7.78
C TYR A 146 -4.68 -9.03 6.56
N LEU A 147 -5.32 -9.00 5.39
CA LEU A 147 -4.72 -8.42 4.19
C LEU A 147 -4.73 -6.88 4.31
N CYS A 148 -3.61 -6.26 3.96
CA CYS A 148 -3.42 -4.82 4.06
C CYS A 148 -3.08 -4.25 2.69
N GLU A 149 -3.94 -3.36 2.18
CA GLU A 149 -3.68 -2.64 0.92
C GLU A 149 -3.01 -1.28 1.17
N ASP A 150 -3.09 -0.77 2.40
CA ASP A 150 -2.44 0.49 2.79
C ASP A 150 -0.96 0.24 3.17
N GLU A 151 -0.06 0.60 2.25
CA GLU A 151 1.39 0.48 2.46
C GLU A 151 1.92 1.36 3.59
N THR A 152 1.18 2.38 4.03
CA THR A 152 1.60 3.30 5.09
C THR A 152 1.42 2.75 6.50
N ILE A 153 0.59 1.71 6.68
CA ILE A 153 0.35 1.08 7.99
C ILE A 153 1.63 0.40 8.51
N GLN A 154 2.06 0.75 9.72
CA GLN A 154 3.25 0.21 10.38
C GLN A 154 2.89 -0.59 11.64
N VAL A 155 3.86 -1.36 12.15
CA VAL A 155 3.73 -1.98 13.47
C VAL A 155 3.51 -0.89 14.53
N GLY A 156 2.56 -1.14 15.43
CA GLY A 156 2.11 -0.19 16.45
C GLY A 156 0.92 0.66 16.05
N ASP A 157 0.55 0.73 14.76
CA ASP A 157 -0.62 1.49 14.32
C ASP A 157 -1.91 0.84 14.81
N GLN A 158 -2.89 1.68 15.13
CA GLN A 158 -4.27 1.25 15.36
C GLN A 158 -5.01 1.22 14.02
N VAL A 159 -5.82 0.18 13.81
CA VAL A 159 -6.54 -0.10 12.58
C VAL A 159 -7.95 -0.56 12.90
N ILE A 160 -8.89 -0.28 11.99
CA ILE A 160 -10.24 -0.85 12.04
C ILE A 160 -10.28 -2.09 11.16
N VAL A 161 -10.74 -3.20 11.73
CA VAL A 161 -10.84 -4.50 11.05
C VAL A 161 -12.21 -5.13 11.27
N PRO A 162 -12.71 -5.92 10.30
CA PRO A 162 -14.00 -6.61 10.41
C PRO A 162 -13.87 -7.95 11.13
N VAL A 163 -14.66 -8.18 12.19
CA VAL A 163 -14.60 -9.37 13.04
C VAL A 163 -15.89 -10.20 12.93
N GLY A 164 -15.74 -11.53 12.97
CA GLY A 164 -16.85 -12.48 12.94
C GLY A 164 -17.65 -12.50 11.63
N PRO A 165 -18.67 -13.36 11.50
CA PRO A 165 -19.45 -13.49 10.26
C PRO A 165 -20.18 -12.20 9.84
N GLN A 166 -20.56 -11.37 10.81
CA GLN A 166 -21.28 -10.11 10.57
C GLN A 166 -20.37 -8.93 10.20
N ASN A 167 -19.04 -9.14 10.13
CA ASN A 167 -18.06 -8.09 9.83
C ASN A 167 -18.17 -6.86 10.75
N VAL A 168 -18.37 -7.09 12.04
CA VAL A 168 -18.40 -6.00 13.03
C VAL A 168 -17.05 -5.29 13.01
N GLU A 169 -17.06 -3.97 12.81
CA GLU A 169 -15.85 -3.15 12.82
C GLU A 169 -15.31 -3.02 14.25
N LEU A 170 -14.07 -3.43 14.46
CA LEU A 170 -13.38 -3.31 15.74
C LEU A 170 -11.99 -2.72 15.55
N GLU A 171 -11.55 -1.95 16.53
CA GLU A 171 -10.20 -1.41 16.60
C GLU A 171 -9.21 -2.47 17.08
N ALA A 172 -8.05 -2.54 16.42
CA ALA A 172 -6.97 -3.46 16.76
C ALA A 172 -5.61 -2.78 16.54
N THR A 173 -4.59 -3.23 17.26
CA THR A 173 -3.21 -2.73 17.11
C THR A 173 -2.39 -3.68 16.26
N VAL A 174 -1.70 -3.17 15.25
CA VAL A 174 -0.78 -3.94 14.40
C VAL A 174 0.42 -4.38 15.23
N LYS A 175 0.64 -5.69 15.36
CA LYS A 175 1.76 -6.28 16.11
C LYS A 175 2.88 -6.77 15.19
N LYS A 176 2.56 -7.17 13.95
CA LYS A 176 3.55 -7.67 12.98
C LYS A 176 3.11 -7.38 11.55
N ILE A 177 4.07 -7.13 10.66
CA ILE A 177 3.86 -7.02 9.21
C ILE A 177 4.59 -8.18 8.52
N ILE A 178 3.95 -8.79 7.53
CA ILE A 178 4.47 -9.92 6.74
C ILE A 178 4.26 -9.59 5.27
N TYR A 179 5.30 -9.75 4.44
CA TYR A 179 5.18 -9.68 2.98
C TYR A 179 5.33 -11.08 2.39
N ALA A 180 4.28 -11.60 1.76
CA ALA A 180 4.27 -12.95 1.20
C ALA A 180 3.43 -13.03 -0.07
N THR A 181 3.69 -14.04 -0.91
CA THR A 181 2.83 -14.34 -2.05
C THR A 181 1.52 -14.98 -1.57
N LYS A 182 0.52 -15.14 -2.46
CA LYS A 182 -0.74 -15.81 -2.10
C LYS A 182 -0.52 -17.23 -1.54
N ALA A 183 0.45 -17.96 -2.11
CA ALA A 183 0.78 -19.33 -1.70
C ALA A 183 1.46 -19.39 -0.32
N ALA A 184 2.28 -18.38 0.01
CA ALA A 184 2.98 -18.29 1.29
C ALA A 184 2.24 -17.42 2.33
N ALA A 185 0.96 -17.12 2.10
CA ALA A 185 0.16 -16.28 3.01
C ALA A 185 0.04 -16.93 4.40
N PRO A 186 0.09 -16.14 5.50
CA PRO A 186 0.06 -16.66 6.87
C PRO A 186 -1.27 -17.33 7.26
N TYR A 187 -2.31 -17.12 6.46
CA TYR A 187 -3.63 -17.73 6.55
C TYR A 187 -4.16 -17.89 5.12
N PRO A 188 -5.03 -18.88 4.82
CA PRO A 188 -5.53 -19.11 3.46
C PRO A 188 -6.02 -17.82 2.81
N PHE A 189 -5.39 -17.44 1.69
CA PHE A 189 -5.53 -16.11 1.08
C PHE A 189 -6.99 -15.75 0.78
N ASN A 190 -7.78 -16.70 0.29
CA ASN A 190 -9.19 -16.50 -0.07
C ASN A 190 -10.13 -16.38 1.14
N LYS A 191 -9.64 -16.65 2.36
CA LYS A 191 -10.40 -16.52 3.62
C LYS A 191 -9.96 -15.30 4.44
N LEU A 192 -8.89 -14.61 4.02
CA LEU A 192 -8.42 -13.42 4.70
C LEU A 192 -9.40 -12.28 4.53
N LYS A 193 -9.71 -11.63 5.65
CA LYS A 193 -10.38 -10.33 5.64
C LYS A 193 -9.35 -9.22 5.45
N LYS A 194 -9.82 -8.04 5.06
CA LYS A 194 -8.99 -6.86 4.82
C LYS A 194 -9.03 -5.89 5.99
N ILE A 195 -7.93 -5.19 6.24
CA ILE A 195 -7.97 -3.97 7.04
C ILE A 195 -8.85 -2.96 6.32
N ILE A 196 -9.80 -2.35 7.03
CA ILE A 196 -10.72 -1.36 6.47
C ILE A 196 -10.02 -0.01 6.35
N LYS A 197 -9.40 0.43 7.45
CA LYS A 197 -8.67 1.70 7.50
C LYS A 197 -7.70 1.73 8.68
N ARG A 198 -6.68 2.57 8.57
CA ARG A 198 -5.91 3.02 9.72
C ARG A 198 -6.74 3.97 10.58
N VAL A 199 -6.69 3.82 11.89
CA VAL A 199 -7.23 4.81 12.84
C VAL A 199 -6.29 6.00 12.82
N LYS A 200 -6.83 7.20 12.61
CA LYS A 200 -6.04 8.44 12.68
C LYS A 200 -5.84 8.80 14.14
N ASN A 201 -4.59 8.81 14.60
CA ASN A 201 -4.26 9.21 15.95
C ASN A 201 -4.22 10.73 16.04
N LYS A 202 -5.33 11.34 16.43
CA LYS A 202 -5.46 12.78 16.57
C LYS A 202 -5.36 13.18 18.03
N PHE A 203 -4.49 14.13 18.34
CA PHE A 203 -4.50 14.80 19.65
C PHE A 203 -5.11 16.19 19.54
N VAL A 204 -5.87 16.58 20.57
CA VAL A 204 -6.53 17.88 20.63
C VAL A 204 -6.05 18.59 21.89
N LEU A 205 -5.40 19.74 21.71
CA LEU A 205 -4.99 20.63 22.78
C LEU A 205 -5.98 21.81 22.88
N THR A 206 -6.71 21.87 23.98
CA THR A 206 -7.79 22.85 24.25
C THR A 206 -7.41 23.84 25.35
N GLU A 207 -8.16 24.94 25.49
CA GLU A 207 -7.95 25.93 26.57
C GLU A 207 -8.06 25.33 27.98
N ASN A 208 -8.87 24.28 28.15
CA ASN A 208 -9.05 23.57 29.43
C ASN A 208 -7.78 22.83 29.88
N GLU A 209 -6.82 22.65 28.97
CA GLU A 209 -5.55 21.98 29.21
C GLU A 209 -4.42 22.99 29.52
N CYS A 210 -4.78 24.25 29.81
CA CYS A 210 -3.84 25.24 30.33
C CYS A 210 -3.17 24.75 31.63
N GLY A 211 -1.84 24.78 31.66
CA GLY A 211 -1.02 24.29 32.78
C GLY A 211 -0.49 22.87 32.61
N LEU A 212 -0.84 22.17 31.51
CA LEU A 212 -0.18 20.91 31.15
C LEU A 212 1.29 21.18 30.78
N SER A 213 2.20 20.49 31.45
CA SER A 213 3.65 20.59 31.19
C SER A 213 4.29 19.27 30.75
N HIS A 214 3.49 18.21 30.58
CA HIS A 214 3.93 16.88 30.20
C HIS A 214 2.85 16.14 29.43
N PHE A 215 3.24 15.49 28.33
CA PHE A 215 2.38 14.68 27.49
C PHE A 215 2.91 13.23 27.45
N PRO A 216 2.07 12.18 27.38
CA PRO A 216 2.57 10.84 27.14
C PRO A 216 3.22 10.77 25.75
N PHE A 217 4.40 10.16 25.67
CA PHE A 217 5.11 9.83 24.44
C PHE A 217 4.27 8.85 23.58
N ARG A 218 3.21 9.35 22.94
CA ARG A 218 2.36 8.57 22.03
C ARG A 218 2.50 9.08 20.60
N LYS A 219 2.39 8.14 19.66
CA LYS A 219 2.41 8.37 18.23
C LYS A 219 1.09 9.01 17.79
N ILE A 220 1.17 10.19 17.19
CA ILE A 220 0.03 10.95 16.66
C ILE A 220 0.25 11.28 15.19
N ASP A 221 -0.83 11.27 14.41
CA ASP A 221 -0.86 11.68 13.00
C ASP A 221 -1.15 13.18 12.84
N GLU A 222 -1.84 13.77 13.81
CA GLU A 222 -2.31 15.16 13.77
C GLU A 222 -2.41 15.72 15.19
N LEU A 223 -1.93 16.95 15.38
CA LEU A 223 -2.00 17.71 16.63
C LEU A 223 -2.86 18.95 16.40
N GLN A 224 -4.08 18.97 16.95
CA GLN A 224 -4.85 20.20 17.00
C GLN A 224 -4.40 21.05 18.17
N THR A 225 -4.31 22.34 17.92
CA THR A 225 -3.96 23.38 18.89
C THR A 225 -4.97 24.50 18.81
N LEU A 226 -4.83 25.51 19.67
CA LEU A 226 -5.66 26.71 19.64
C LEU A 226 -5.60 27.48 18.31
N ILE A 227 -4.54 27.32 17.52
CA ILE A 227 -4.34 28.04 16.25
C ILE A 227 -4.64 27.19 15.01
N GLY A 228 -4.73 25.87 15.16
CA GLY A 228 -4.99 24.95 14.06
C GLY A 228 -4.37 23.57 14.20
N ASP A 229 -4.43 22.81 13.10
CA ASP A 229 -4.04 21.42 13.02
C ASP A 229 -2.64 21.29 12.42
N PHE A 230 -1.75 20.63 13.14
CA PHE A 230 -0.39 20.31 12.71
C PHE A 230 -0.28 18.84 12.29
N TRP A 231 0.42 18.55 11.20
CA TRP A 231 0.82 17.19 10.82
C TRP A 231 2.18 17.18 10.13
N LEU A 232 2.76 15.99 9.96
CA LEU A 232 4.06 15.82 9.32
C LEU A 232 3.88 15.05 8.01
N GLU A 233 4.59 15.48 6.96
CA GLU A 233 4.64 14.80 5.67
C GLU A 233 6.07 14.42 5.31
N ALA A 234 6.29 13.18 4.89
CA ALA A 234 7.57 12.71 4.36
C ALA A 234 7.35 12.11 2.97
N ASP A 235 8.16 12.50 1.98
CA ASP A 235 8.01 12.07 0.58
C ASP A 235 6.54 12.19 0.08
N THR A 236 5.88 13.31 0.39
CA THR A 236 4.46 13.63 0.05
C THR A 236 3.40 12.74 0.71
N LYS A 237 3.75 11.97 1.74
CA LYS A 237 2.81 11.15 2.52
C LYS A 237 2.76 11.62 3.96
N LYS A 238 1.54 11.70 4.54
CA LYS A 238 1.38 11.94 5.97
C LYS A 238 2.05 10.83 6.77
N VAL A 239 2.87 11.21 7.73
CA VAL A 239 3.54 10.29 8.64
C VAL A 239 3.27 10.70 10.08
N SER A 240 3.18 9.71 10.97
CA SER A 240 2.96 9.99 12.38
C SER A 240 4.26 10.47 13.05
N PHE A 241 4.08 11.26 14.09
CA PHE A 241 5.15 11.82 14.90
C PHE A 241 4.85 11.63 16.39
N VAL A 242 5.86 11.78 17.23
CA VAL A 242 5.69 11.95 18.67
C VAL A 242 5.84 13.40 19.04
N CYS A 243 5.18 13.79 20.12
CA CYS A 243 5.23 15.12 20.70
C CYS A 243 5.82 15.03 22.12
N PRO A 244 7.16 15.07 22.27
CA PRO A 244 7.82 14.89 23.58
C PRO A 244 7.46 15.98 24.59
N THR A 245 7.30 17.20 24.10
CA THR A 245 6.93 18.36 24.90
C THR A 245 5.67 18.94 24.29
N LEU A 246 4.66 19.19 25.11
CA LEU A 246 3.45 19.91 24.76
C LEU A 246 3.03 20.72 25.98
N LYS A 247 2.92 22.04 25.80
CA LYS A 247 2.53 22.98 26.83
C LYS A 247 1.55 23.99 26.28
N LEU A 248 0.60 24.36 27.12
CA LEU A 248 -0.29 25.49 26.88
C LEU A 248 -0.38 26.30 28.16
N GLU A 249 -0.09 27.59 28.06
CA GLU A 249 -0.09 28.52 29.19
C GLU A 249 -0.99 29.71 28.85
N ASN A 250 -1.81 30.14 29.82
CA ASN A 250 -2.49 31.43 29.75
C ASN A 250 -1.58 32.47 30.40
N ILE A 251 -1.11 33.43 29.60
CA ILE A 251 -0.18 34.48 30.07
C ILE A 251 -0.96 35.63 30.73
N ALA A 252 -2.03 36.10 30.08
CA ALA A 252 -2.82 37.23 30.56
C ALA A 252 -4.16 37.35 29.81
N GLY A 253 -5.27 37.12 30.50
CA GLY A 253 -6.61 37.23 29.92
C GLY A 253 -6.82 36.25 28.76
N HIS A 254 -6.88 36.78 27.53
CA HIS A 254 -7.07 36.01 26.28
C HIS A 254 -5.75 35.82 25.51
N MET A 255 -4.62 35.84 26.23
CA MET A 255 -3.30 35.60 25.65
C MET A 255 -2.84 34.20 26.02
N PHE A 256 -2.60 33.37 25.01
CA PHE A 256 -2.17 31.99 25.18
C PHE A 256 -0.81 31.78 24.54
N HIS A 257 0.07 31.08 25.24
CA HIS A 257 1.34 30.61 24.73
C HIS A 257 1.33 29.10 24.68
N GLY A 258 1.44 28.55 23.48
CA GLY A 258 1.59 27.13 23.27
C GLY A 258 2.98 26.80 22.79
N HIS A 259 3.50 25.69 23.28
CA HIS A 259 4.83 25.20 22.96
C HIS A 259 4.75 23.71 22.73
N PHE A 260 5.31 23.22 21.62
CA PHE A 260 5.41 21.79 21.39
C PHE A 260 6.64 21.39 20.58
N GLU A 261 7.06 20.16 20.79
CA GLU A 261 8.12 19.52 20.01
C GLU A 261 7.53 18.47 19.08
N VAL A 262 8.10 18.32 17.89
CA VAL A 262 7.71 17.31 16.90
C VAL A 262 8.93 16.48 16.53
N LYS A 263 8.82 15.17 16.70
CA LYS A 263 9.83 14.20 16.28
C LYS A 263 9.16 13.09 15.48
N ALA A 264 9.53 12.90 14.22
CA ALA A 264 8.90 11.87 13.41
C ALA A 264 9.25 10.47 13.90
N VAL A 265 8.32 9.54 13.70
CA VAL A 265 8.49 8.12 14.01
C VAL A 265 8.78 7.38 12.70
N ILE A 266 9.96 7.58 12.14
CA ILE A 266 10.45 6.80 10.98
C ILE A 266 11.73 6.10 11.42
N ASN A 267 11.64 4.77 11.65
CA ASN A 267 12.73 3.81 11.85
C ASN A 267 14.09 4.39 12.33
N ASP A 268 14.18 4.80 13.60
CA ASP A 268 15.41 5.07 14.36
C ASP A 268 16.52 5.88 13.65
N SER A 269 16.18 6.68 12.64
CA SER A 269 17.12 7.52 11.91
C SER A 269 16.55 8.92 11.79
N THR A 270 17.46 9.89 11.82
CA THR A 270 17.20 11.32 11.83
C THR A 270 16.13 11.73 10.80
N LEU A 271 15.32 12.73 11.16
CA LEU A 271 14.40 13.36 10.24
C LEU A 271 15.20 13.92 9.06
N ASN A 272 15.10 13.30 7.89
CA ASN A 272 15.67 13.88 6.68
C ASN A 272 14.85 15.12 6.33
N TRP A 273 15.31 16.26 6.81
CA TRP A 273 14.71 17.56 6.64
C TRP A 273 14.49 17.93 5.16
N ARG A 274 15.31 17.42 4.24
CA ARG A 274 15.15 17.64 2.78
C ARG A 274 13.90 16.97 2.20
N LYS A 275 13.37 15.96 2.89
CA LYS A 275 12.24 15.13 2.44
C LYS A 275 11.01 15.24 3.33
N THR A 276 11.09 16.04 4.39
CA THR A 276 10.07 16.12 5.44
C THR A 276 9.55 17.53 5.58
N LYS A 277 8.23 17.69 5.74
CA LYS A 277 7.54 18.95 5.98
C LYS A 277 6.73 18.90 7.26
N LEU A 278 6.77 19.97 8.05
CA LEU A 278 5.73 20.25 9.05
C LEU A 278 4.65 21.07 8.36
N CYS A 279 3.42 20.60 8.41
CA CYS A 279 2.28 21.27 7.81
C CYS A 279 1.38 21.83 8.91
N LEU A 280 0.92 23.07 8.74
CA LEU A 280 -0.08 23.70 9.59
C LEU A 280 -1.28 24.11 8.75
N ARG A 281 -2.47 23.69 9.20
CA ARG A 281 -3.76 24.18 8.73
C ARG A 281 -4.35 25.08 9.80
N LEU A 282 -4.43 26.36 9.53
CA LEU A 282 -4.99 27.34 10.46
C LEU A 282 -6.49 27.10 10.65
N GLN A 283 -6.87 26.66 11.85
CA GLN A 283 -8.25 26.48 12.31
C GLN A 283 -8.33 26.96 13.76
N PRO A 284 -8.44 28.28 13.98
CA PRO A 284 -8.51 28.85 15.31
C PRO A 284 -9.61 28.21 16.13
N GLN A 285 -9.31 27.86 17.38
CA GLN A 285 -10.31 27.41 18.34
C GLN A 285 -10.68 28.50 19.36
N VAL A 286 -10.01 29.65 19.31
CA VAL A 286 -10.20 30.79 20.24
C VAL A 286 -11.15 31.80 19.63
N GLU A 287 -12.19 32.19 20.36
CA GLU A 287 -13.25 33.09 19.88
C GLU A 287 -12.71 34.44 19.38
N GLU A 288 -11.75 35.03 20.08
CA GLU A 288 -11.13 36.30 19.67
C GLU A 288 -10.46 36.17 18.30
N LEU A 289 -9.76 35.06 18.07
CA LEU A 289 -9.05 34.82 16.81
C LEU A 289 -10.04 34.51 15.68
N ILE A 290 -11.11 33.78 15.98
CA ILE A 290 -12.24 33.56 15.06
C ILE A 290 -12.88 34.90 14.68
N ALA A 291 -13.14 35.78 15.65
CA ALA A 291 -13.74 37.09 15.45
C ALA A 291 -12.84 38.01 14.61
N ILE A 292 -11.53 38.00 14.89
CA ILE A 292 -10.52 38.71 14.09
C ILE A 292 -10.56 38.23 12.63
N ILE A 293 -10.50 36.92 12.38
CA ILE A 293 -10.54 36.36 11.03
C ILE A 293 -11.86 36.64 10.31
N LYS A 294 -13.00 36.53 11.00
CA LYS A 294 -14.32 36.87 10.46
C LYS A 294 -14.45 38.36 10.14
N SER A 295 -13.92 39.25 10.99
CA SER A 295 -13.97 40.70 10.79
C SER A 295 -13.21 41.19 9.56
N PHE A 296 -12.34 40.35 8.99
CA PHE A 296 -11.63 40.60 7.74
C PHE A 296 -12.40 40.15 6.48
N GLY A 297 -13.71 39.91 6.59
CA GLY A 297 -14.57 39.48 5.48
C GLY A 297 -14.72 37.96 5.37
N GLY A 298 -14.22 37.22 6.37
CA GLY A 298 -14.09 35.77 6.29
C GLY A 298 -13.07 35.35 5.24
N MET A 299 -12.28 34.32 5.54
CA MET A 299 -11.49 33.63 4.52
C MET A 299 -12.44 32.74 3.68
N GLU A 300 -13.45 33.35 3.05
CA GLU A 300 -14.33 32.62 2.14
C GLU A 300 -13.55 32.27 0.87
N SER A 301 -13.35 30.96 0.66
CA SER A 301 -12.73 30.27 -0.47
C SER A 301 -11.21 29.97 -0.39
N ALA A 302 -10.94 28.71 -0.05
CA ALA A 302 -9.69 27.94 -0.14
C ALA A 302 -8.69 28.03 1.04
N TRP A 303 -8.62 26.90 1.76
CA TRP A 303 -7.51 26.36 2.54
C TRP A 303 -6.15 27.01 2.30
N GLN A 304 -5.48 27.46 3.36
CA GLN A 304 -4.08 27.90 3.29
C GLN A 304 -3.21 26.96 4.11
N GLU A 305 -2.44 26.14 3.40
CA GLU A 305 -1.48 25.19 3.96
C GLU A 305 -0.12 25.88 4.12
N LEU A 306 0.40 25.92 5.35
CA LEU A 306 1.77 26.35 5.58
C LEU A 306 2.71 25.16 5.31
N ASN A 307 3.33 25.15 4.14
CA ASN A 307 4.35 24.15 3.77
C ASN A 307 5.73 24.60 4.27
N LEU A 308 6.19 24.06 5.40
CA LEU A 308 7.52 24.35 5.93
C LEU A 308 8.54 23.44 5.22
N ILE A 309 9.25 23.96 4.20
CA ILE A 309 10.29 23.24 3.44
C ILE A 309 11.65 23.88 3.69
N PHE A 310 12.65 23.07 3.99
CA PHE A 310 14.03 23.49 4.20
C PHE A 310 14.90 22.72 3.16
N ASP A 311 15.57 23.40 2.19
CA ASP A 311 16.91 23.07 1.60
C ASP A 311 17.35 23.89 0.34
N ASP A 312 18.66 24.20 0.39
CA ASP A 312 19.74 24.71 -0.45
C ASP A 312 19.61 25.74 -1.58
N ARG A 313 18.46 26.00 -2.22
CA ARG A 313 18.45 27.09 -3.23
C ARG A 313 17.22 27.99 -3.26
N LYS A 314 16.24 27.74 -2.41
CA LYS A 314 15.05 28.59 -2.30
C LYS A 314 14.47 28.50 -0.88
N ARG A 315 14.74 29.51 -0.04
CA ARG A 315 13.81 29.81 1.06
C ARG A 315 12.42 29.99 0.42
N HIS A 316 11.40 29.30 0.90
CA HIS A 316 10.03 29.77 0.69
C HIS A 316 9.29 29.80 2.02
N PHE A 317 9.44 30.94 2.70
CA PHE A 317 8.48 31.47 3.65
C PHE A 317 8.02 32.80 3.08
N ASP A 318 6.71 33.00 2.95
CA ASP A 318 6.14 34.33 2.95
C ASP A 318 4.78 34.28 3.63
N TYR A 319 4.68 34.90 4.81
CA TYR A 319 3.46 35.59 5.21
C TYR A 319 3.84 36.94 5.84
N TYR A 320 3.54 38.02 5.10
CA TYR A 320 3.44 39.37 5.62
C TYR A 320 1.99 39.83 5.48
N TYR A 321 1.43 40.40 6.55
CA TYR A 321 0.31 41.33 6.41
C TYR A 321 0.56 42.59 7.24
N ASP A 322 0.93 43.66 6.56
CA ASP A 322 0.97 45.03 7.09
C ASP A 322 -0.19 45.80 6.49
N LYS A 323 -1.29 45.94 7.23
CA LYS A 323 -2.26 46.99 6.97
C LYS A 323 -1.62 48.22 7.58
N THR A 324 -1.24 49.22 6.82
CA THR A 324 -0.72 50.45 7.44
C THR A 324 -1.68 51.11 8.45
N LYS A 325 -2.92 50.60 8.67
CA LYS A 325 -3.68 50.80 9.93
C LYS A 325 -4.51 49.55 10.36
N ARG A 326 -4.28 49.08 11.61
CA ARG A 326 -4.94 48.00 12.42
C ARG A 326 -4.41 46.55 12.25
N PRO A 327 -4.10 45.81 13.35
CA PRO A 327 -3.33 44.56 13.30
C PRO A 327 -4.16 43.40 12.73
N SER A 328 -3.63 42.68 11.73
CA SER A 328 -4.40 41.72 10.93
C SER A 328 -3.62 40.46 10.47
N ALA A 329 -2.62 39.95 11.20
CA ALA A 329 -1.66 38.98 10.63
C ALA A 329 -1.24 37.80 11.52
N LEU A 330 -1.02 36.63 10.89
CA LEU A 330 -0.13 35.57 11.37
C LEU A 330 1.33 35.95 11.03
N LYS A 331 2.23 35.96 12.01
CA LYS A 331 3.66 36.20 11.80
C LYS A 331 4.44 34.92 12.04
N VAL A 332 5.16 34.43 11.03
CA VAL A 332 6.00 33.23 11.15
C VAL A 332 7.47 33.63 11.21
N TRP A 333 8.17 33.22 12.26
CA TRP A 333 9.60 33.43 12.44
C TRP A 333 10.32 32.09 12.35
N VAL A 334 11.40 32.06 11.58
CA VAL A 334 12.28 30.91 11.46
C VAL A 334 13.70 31.38 11.69
N LYS A 335 14.40 30.73 12.62
CA LYS A 335 15.84 30.94 12.84
C LYS A 335 16.63 30.01 11.89
N ASP A 336 17.75 30.48 11.35
CA ASP A 336 18.54 29.77 10.31
C ASP A 336 19.05 28.38 10.77
N PHE A 337 18.94 27.34 9.92
CA PHE A 337 19.53 26.02 10.19
C PHE A 337 20.22 25.40 8.96
N PRO A 338 21.53 25.08 9.04
CA PRO A 338 22.28 24.45 7.96
C PRO A 338 22.62 22.96 8.23
N ARG A 339 21.76 22.18 8.93
CA ARG A 339 22.01 20.77 9.30
C ARG A 339 20.72 19.95 9.49
N ASP A 340 20.88 18.62 9.55
CA ASP A 340 19.81 17.67 9.91
C ASP A 340 19.28 17.94 11.33
N ILE A 341 17.96 17.96 11.50
CA ILE A 341 17.28 18.33 12.76
C ILE A 341 16.71 17.08 13.44
N HIS A 342 17.01 16.88 14.73
CA HIS A 342 16.52 15.72 15.50
C HIS A 342 15.08 15.87 16.00
N ALA A 343 14.63 17.09 16.29
CA ALA A 343 13.27 17.43 16.66
C ALA A 343 12.98 18.89 16.33
N TRP A 344 11.80 19.19 15.80
CA TRP A 344 11.34 20.56 15.62
C TRP A 344 10.68 21.08 16.89
N LYS A 345 10.98 22.31 17.24
CA LYS A 345 10.30 23.06 18.28
C LYS A 345 9.39 24.09 17.64
N VAL A 346 8.16 24.15 18.11
CA VAL A 346 7.14 25.10 17.68
C VAL A 346 6.65 25.85 18.91
N ASP A 347 6.85 27.16 18.91
CA ASP A 347 6.28 28.08 19.89
C ASP A 347 5.24 28.95 19.17
N TYR A 348 4.08 29.13 19.78
CA TYR A 348 3.09 30.07 19.28
C TYR A 348 2.49 30.92 20.38
N LEU A 349 2.24 32.19 20.05
CA LEU A 349 1.62 33.16 20.93
C LEU A 349 0.35 33.68 20.27
N VAL A 350 -0.80 33.44 20.92
CA VAL A 350 -2.09 33.99 20.56
C VAL A 350 -2.30 35.28 21.35
N THR A 351 -2.63 36.36 20.64
CA THR A 351 -2.96 37.65 21.24
C THR A 351 -4.23 38.21 20.60
N ARG A 352 -4.80 39.25 21.22
CA ARG A 352 -5.91 40.03 20.64
C ARG A 352 -5.57 40.68 19.28
N ASN A 353 -4.31 40.71 18.89
CA ASN A 353 -3.83 41.34 17.65
C ASN A 353 -3.45 40.32 16.56
N GLY A 354 -3.51 39.02 16.85
CA GLY A 354 -3.12 37.95 15.92
C GLY A 354 -2.26 36.87 16.58
N VAL A 355 -1.68 36.02 15.73
CA VAL A 355 -0.85 34.87 16.13
C VAL A 355 0.59 35.11 15.71
N SER A 356 1.52 34.82 16.61
CA SER A 356 2.94 34.68 16.30
C SER A 356 3.31 33.20 16.37
N LEU A 357 4.01 32.68 15.38
CA LEU A 357 4.52 31.32 15.31
C LEU A 357 6.04 31.39 15.14
N LEU A 358 6.79 30.77 16.04
CA LEU A 358 8.23 30.60 15.98
C LEU A 358 8.54 29.12 15.83
N ILE A 359 9.34 28.77 14.83
CA ILE A 359 9.76 27.39 14.57
C ILE A 359 11.29 27.34 14.61
N GLY A 360 11.82 26.39 15.36
CA GLY A 360 13.26 26.23 15.55
C GLY A 360 13.69 24.78 15.79
N ASP A 361 14.99 24.57 15.84
CA ASP A 361 15.58 23.33 16.34
C ASP A 361 15.51 23.32 17.88
N LYS A 362 15.32 22.15 18.47
CA LYS A 362 15.37 22.00 19.94
C LYS A 362 16.74 22.39 20.49
N GLU A 363 17.81 22.12 19.74
CA GLU A 363 19.18 22.35 20.20
C GLU A 363 19.62 23.83 20.16
N ASN A 364 18.83 24.75 19.58
CA ASN A 364 19.13 26.21 19.54
C ASN A 364 17.92 27.14 19.57
#